data_AF-A0A961UCF0-F1
#
_entry.id   AF-A0A961UCF0-F1
#
_cell.length_a   1.000
_cell.length_b   1.000
_cell.length_c   1.000
_cell.angle_alpha   90.00
_cell.angle_beta   90.00
_cell.angle_gamma   90.00
#
_symmetry.space_group_name_H-M   'P 1'
#
loop_
_entity.id
_entity.type
_entity.pdbx_description
1 polymer ?
#
loop_
_entity_poly.entity_id
_entity_poly.type
_entity_poly.pdbx_seq_one_letter_code
_entity_poly.pdbx_strand_id
1 'polypeptide(L)'
;FFKTYTEKVWGMSCDEISADWAAQRIKGLSLWSAAKDALRRSLGLGRLNGTNGPKTLIESFRYPRKGPGMMWEAAARRMQAAGGTLHMDAAIERVAFDRPSGVWSITTKSADGTVREYRARNLLSSAPIRELFSVIEPRPASVAAASRLRYRDFLTVVLIGRAHSEPPDNWIYIHDPSVKVGRVQNFRSWSPEMVPDQSMTCLGLEYFCFEGDGLWAAPDEVLVAMAKDEIDRIGLMNRADITDATVVRQAKAYPVYDANYAEIVAAVRRDIAANYPGLQLIGRNGMHKYNNQDHAMMTGMLAAMNIIEGGPRYDLWGVNEDAEYAEAGMSGVNSALSSERLVPGKSA
;
A
#
# COMPACT_ATOMS: atom_id res chain seq x y z
N PHE A 1 -2.75 18.31 15.16
CA PHE A 1 -2.17 17.02 14.70
C PHE A 1 -3.19 16.21 13.89
N PHE A 2 -4.20 15.57 14.50
CA PHE A 2 -5.08 14.64 13.79
C PHE A 2 -5.80 15.25 12.58
N LYS A 3 -6.44 16.42 12.73
CA LYS A 3 -7.09 17.10 11.61
C LYS A 3 -6.10 17.47 10.50
N THR A 4 -5.14 18.33 10.82
CA THR A 4 -4.19 18.89 9.83
C THR A 4 -3.36 17.83 9.11
N TYR A 5 -2.93 16.77 9.80
CA TYR A 5 -2.19 15.67 9.18
C TYR A 5 -3.10 14.81 8.30
N THR A 6 -4.30 14.47 8.77
CA THR A 6 -5.25 13.65 8.00
C THR A 6 -5.68 14.37 6.72
N GLU A 7 -6.02 15.65 6.80
CA GLU A 7 -6.39 16.46 5.63
C GLU A 7 -5.22 16.61 4.66
N LYS A 8 -3.97 16.72 5.15
CA LYS A 8 -2.77 16.73 4.30
C LYS A 8 -2.59 15.41 3.54
N VAL A 9 -2.77 14.27 4.22
CA VAL A 9 -2.68 12.93 3.62
C VAL A 9 -3.76 12.74 2.55
N TRP A 10 -5.01 13.01 2.89
CA TRP A 10 -6.15 12.67 2.05
C TRP A 10 -6.52 13.74 1.03
N GLY A 11 -6.07 14.98 1.22
CA GLY A 11 -6.41 16.10 0.34
C GLY A 11 -7.90 16.45 0.35
N MET A 12 -8.63 16.06 1.40
CA MET A 12 -10.07 16.30 1.59
C MET A 12 -10.36 16.55 3.08
N SER A 13 -11.50 17.17 3.37
CA SER A 13 -11.90 17.46 4.76
C SER A 13 -12.08 16.15 5.53
N CYS A 14 -11.72 16.16 6.83
CA CYS A 14 -12.03 15.03 7.71
C CYS A 14 -13.53 14.68 7.73
N ASP A 15 -14.41 15.65 7.50
CA ASP A 15 -15.86 15.45 7.46
C ASP A 15 -16.34 14.67 6.22
N GLU A 16 -15.49 14.56 5.19
CA GLU A 16 -15.79 13.87 3.94
C GLU A 16 -15.20 12.45 3.89
N ILE A 17 -14.35 12.09 4.86
CA ILE A 17 -13.69 10.78 4.96
C ILE A 17 -14.61 9.79 5.68
N SER A 18 -14.84 8.61 5.10
CA SER A 18 -15.65 7.58 5.74
C SER A 18 -15.09 7.17 7.11
N ALA A 19 -15.99 6.95 8.07
CA ALA A 19 -15.67 6.41 9.39
C ALA A 19 -14.98 5.03 9.31
N ASP A 20 -15.18 4.28 8.23
CA ASP A 20 -14.51 2.98 8.01
C ASP A 20 -12.98 3.12 7.96
N TRP A 21 -12.48 4.23 7.40
CA TRP A 21 -11.05 4.53 7.42
C TRP A 21 -10.54 4.76 8.84
N ALA A 22 -11.27 5.57 9.62
CA ALA A 22 -10.93 5.85 11.00
C ALA A 22 -10.97 4.57 11.87
N ALA A 23 -11.96 3.69 11.64
CA ALA A 23 -12.06 2.41 12.32
C ALA A 23 -10.85 1.50 12.03
N GLN A 24 -10.32 1.49 10.81
CA GLN A 24 -9.14 0.69 10.46
C GLN A 24 -7.83 1.21 11.08
N ARG A 25 -7.73 2.51 11.37
CA ARG A 25 -6.46 3.14 11.81
C ARG A 25 -6.42 3.64 13.24
N ILE A 26 -7.57 3.95 13.84
CA ILE A 26 -7.70 4.57 15.16
C ILE A 26 -8.21 3.54 16.20
N LYS A 27 -8.71 2.37 15.78
CA LYS A 27 -8.96 1.23 16.70
C LYS A 27 -7.65 0.80 17.35
N GLY A 28 -7.40 1.30 18.56
CA GLY A 28 -6.21 1.01 19.36
C GLY A 28 -5.59 2.25 20.02
N LEU A 29 -5.85 3.45 19.49
CA LEU A 29 -5.47 4.71 20.13
C LEU A 29 -6.64 5.21 20.97
N SER A 30 -6.69 4.77 22.22
CA SER A 30 -7.57 5.43 23.19
C SER A 30 -7.06 6.89 23.36
N LEU A 31 -7.69 7.84 22.68
CA LEU A 31 -7.38 9.26 22.77
C LEU A 31 -7.44 9.74 24.23
N TRP A 32 -8.31 9.11 25.03
CA TRP A 32 -8.44 9.33 26.46
C TRP A 32 -7.21 8.86 27.26
N SER A 33 -6.61 7.72 26.94
CA SER A 33 -5.37 7.26 27.59
C SER A 33 -4.17 8.12 27.19
N ALA A 34 -4.06 8.50 25.91
CA ALA A 34 -3.02 9.40 25.45
C ALA A 34 -3.10 10.79 26.12
N ALA A 35 -4.32 11.33 26.29
CA ALA A 35 -4.54 12.59 27.00
C ALA A 35 -4.24 12.49 28.51
N LYS A 36 -4.66 11.40 29.17
CA LYS A 36 -4.32 11.13 30.58
C LYS A 36 -2.81 11.00 30.81
N ASP A 37 -2.11 10.30 29.91
CA ASP A 37 -0.67 10.11 30.01
C ASP A 37 0.11 11.41 29.71
N ALA A 38 -0.38 12.24 28.79
CA ALA A 38 0.16 13.58 28.57
C ALA A 38 -0.05 14.48 29.80
N LEU A 39 -1.24 14.48 30.39
CA LEU A 39 -1.57 15.28 31.58
C LEU A 39 -0.74 14.84 32.81
N ARG A 40 -0.61 13.52 33.05
CA ARG A 40 0.21 12.95 34.12
C ARG A 40 1.69 13.31 33.99
N ARG A 41 2.23 13.32 32.76
CA ARG A 41 3.61 13.76 32.48
C ARG A 41 3.77 15.27 32.71
N SER A 42 2.80 16.09 32.32
CA SER A 42 2.83 17.54 32.56
C SER A 42 2.75 17.92 34.05
N LEU A 43 2.12 17.06 34.87
CA LEU A 43 1.98 17.24 36.32
C LEU A 43 3.13 16.63 37.14
N GLY A 44 4.22 16.18 36.49
CA GLY A 44 5.43 15.67 37.18
C GLY A 44 5.23 14.33 37.92
N LEU A 45 4.10 13.64 37.72
CA LEU A 45 3.72 12.42 38.44
C LEU A 45 4.15 11.12 37.74
N GLY A 46 5.19 11.16 36.91
CA GLY A 46 5.56 10.01 36.06
C GLY A 46 7.07 9.83 35.88
N ARG A 47 7.73 9.20 36.85
CA ARG A 47 8.97 8.45 36.61
C ARG A 47 8.86 7.08 37.29
N LEU A 48 9.27 6.05 36.55
CA LEU A 48 9.39 4.62 36.90
C LEU A 48 8.15 3.74 36.65
N ASN A 49 8.04 3.20 35.43
CA ASN A 49 8.07 1.75 35.16
C ASN A 49 8.04 1.52 33.63
N GLY A 50 9.13 0.97 33.10
CA GLY A 50 9.42 0.85 31.67
C GLY A 50 8.68 -0.26 30.93
N THR A 51 7.36 -0.40 31.10
CA THR A 51 6.58 -1.44 30.39
C THR A 51 5.20 -1.03 29.90
N ASN A 52 4.77 0.22 30.09
CA ASN A 52 3.46 0.71 29.60
C ASN A 52 3.60 2.01 28.80
N GLY A 53 4.38 1.97 27.72
CA GLY A 53 4.21 2.96 26.66
C GLY A 53 2.86 2.75 25.95
N PRO A 54 2.28 3.79 25.30
CA PRO A 54 1.14 3.57 24.41
C PRO A 54 1.52 2.45 23.43
N LYS A 55 0.69 1.41 23.29
CA LYS A 55 0.93 0.26 22.40
C LYS A 55 1.52 0.76 21.08
N THR A 56 2.84 0.68 20.94
CA THR A 56 3.51 1.01 19.69
C THR A 56 3.17 -0.16 18.79
N LEU A 57 2.35 0.09 17.78
CA LEU A 57 1.79 -0.96 16.92
C LEU A 57 2.86 -1.86 16.28
N ILE A 58 4.13 -1.46 16.25
CA ILE A 58 5.28 -2.26 15.80
C ILE A 58 6.54 -1.84 16.59
N GLU A 59 7.15 -2.74 17.36
CA GLU A 59 8.40 -2.49 18.10
C GLU A 59 9.66 -2.86 17.29
N SER A 60 9.52 -3.79 16.34
CA SER A 60 10.59 -4.16 15.41
C SER A 60 9.99 -4.73 14.12
N PHE A 61 10.72 -4.59 13.02
CA PHE A 61 10.35 -5.19 11.73
C PHE A 61 11.63 -5.62 10.99
N ARG A 62 11.47 -6.54 10.03
CA ARG A 62 12.57 -6.95 9.14
C ARG A 62 12.49 -6.16 7.85
N TYR A 63 13.63 -5.74 7.33
CA TYR A 63 13.72 -5.00 6.08
C TYR A 63 14.82 -5.60 5.19
N PRO A 64 14.59 -5.81 3.88
CA PRO A 64 15.63 -6.30 3.00
C PRO A 64 16.76 -5.27 2.81
N ARG A 65 18.01 -5.75 2.78
CA ARG A 65 19.24 -4.93 2.78
C ARG A 65 19.25 -3.78 1.77
N LYS A 66 18.71 -4.00 0.56
CA LYS A 66 18.68 -3.01 -0.53
C LYS A 66 17.26 -2.57 -0.91
N GLY A 67 16.33 -2.66 0.03
CA GLY A 67 14.97 -2.17 -0.14
C GLY A 67 13.93 -3.27 -0.39
N PRO A 68 12.64 -2.94 -0.26
CA PRO A 68 11.54 -3.91 -0.25
C PRO A 68 11.39 -4.67 -1.57
N GLY A 69 11.88 -4.12 -2.69
CA GLY A 69 11.85 -4.76 -4.01
C GLY A 69 12.58 -6.11 -4.05
N MET A 70 13.63 -6.29 -3.25
CA MET A 70 14.40 -7.55 -3.20
C MET A 70 13.53 -8.76 -2.90
N MET A 71 12.53 -8.60 -2.02
CA MET A 71 11.62 -9.70 -1.68
C MET A 71 10.81 -10.14 -2.89
N TRP A 72 10.32 -9.18 -3.68
CA TRP A 72 9.48 -9.43 -4.85
C TRP A 72 10.27 -9.96 -6.04
N GLU A 73 11.50 -9.50 -6.23
CA GLU A 73 12.43 -10.10 -7.20
C GLU A 73 12.74 -11.56 -6.85
N ALA A 74 12.96 -11.86 -5.57
CA ALA A 74 13.18 -13.22 -5.11
C ALA A 74 11.93 -14.10 -5.28
N ALA A 75 10.74 -13.56 -4.99
CA ALA A 75 9.47 -14.25 -5.21
C ALA A 75 9.24 -14.55 -6.69
N ALA A 76 9.47 -13.59 -7.58
CA ALA A 76 9.38 -13.77 -9.03
C ALA A 76 10.31 -14.88 -9.54
N ARG A 77 11.59 -14.85 -9.14
CA ARG A 77 12.56 -15.91 -9.49
C ARG A 77 12.12 -17.29 -9.02
N ARG A 78 11.60 -17.40 -7.79
CA ARG A 78 11.10 -18.68 -7.25
C ARG A 78 9.88 -19.19 -8.01
N MET A 79 8.94 -18.31 -8.31
CA MET A 79 7.76 -18.63 -9.12
C MET A 79 8.18 -19.14 -10.51
N GLN A 80 9.13 -18.48 -11.16
CA GLN A 80 9.66 -18.91 -12.47
C GLN A 80 10.39 -20.25 -12.40
N ALA A 81 11.21 -20.47 -11.37
CA ALA A 81 11.88 -21.75 -11.15
C ALA A 81 10.90 -22.91 -10.90
N ALA A 82 9.72 -22.62 -10.34
CA ALA A 82 8.63 -23.58 -10.18
C ALA A 82 7.76 -23.78 -11.44
N GLY A 83 8.16 -23.20 -12.59
CA GLY A 83 7.45 -23.32 -13.87
C GLY A 83 6.41 -22.23 -14.14
N GLY A 84 6.26 -21.24 -13.24
CA GLY A 84 5.42 -20.07 -13.48
C GLY A 84 6.00 -19.18 -14.58
N THR A 85 5.14 -18.46 -15.30
CA THR A 85 5.58 -17.53 -16.34
C THR A 85 5.34 -16.09 -15.89
N LEU A 86 6.34 -15.22 -16.08
CA LEU A 86 6.24 -13.78 -15.81
C LEU A 86 6.40 -13.02 -17.13
N HIS A 87 5.37 -12.27 -17.49
CA HIS A 87 5.40 -11.36 -18.62
C HIS A 87 5.50 -9.92 -18.11
N MET A 88 6.61 -9.26 -18.45
CA MET A 88 6.79 -7.83 -18.26
C MET A 88 6.50 -7.12 -19.59
N ASP A 89 6.30 -5.81 -19.56
CA ASP A 89 5.95 -5.02 -20.75
C ASP A 89 4.72 -5.59 -21.49
N ALA A 90 3.64 -5.82 -20.74
CA ALA A 90 2.40 -6.43 -21.23
C ALA A 90 1.20 -5.66 -20.63
N ALA A 91 0.96 -4.44 -21.11
CA ALA A 91 -0.18 -3.64 -20.68
C ALA A 91 -1.47 -4.31 -21.14
N ILE A 92 -2.46 -4.43 -20.25
CA ILE A 92 -3.74 -5.06 -20.57
C ILE A 92 -4.61 -4.07 -21.35
N GLU A 93 -5.03 -4.48 -22.55
CA GLU A 93 -5.92 -3.69 -23.42
C GLU A 93 -7.36 -4.20 -23.36
N ARG A 94 -7.55 -5.51 -23.17
CA ARG A 94 -8.86 -6.15 -23.21
C ARG A 94 -8.88 -7.43 -22.40
N VAL A 95 -9.98 -7.67 -21.69
CA VAL A 95 -10.22 -8.88 -20.88
C VAL A 95 -11.63 -9.39 -21.20
N ALA A 96 -11.74 -10.42 -22.03
CA ALA A 96 -13.02 -10.94 -22.47
C ALA A 96 -13.34 -12.30 -21.85
N PHE A 97 -14.57 -12.47 -21.37
CA PHE A 97 -15.09 -13.73 -20.90
C PHE A 97 -16.04 -14.36 -21.92
N ASP A 98 -15.69 -15.55 -22.39
CA ASP A 98 -16.56 -16.33 -23.27
C ASP A 98 -17.45 -17.26 -22.44
N ARG A 99 -18.73 -16.90 -22.28
CA ARG A 99 -19.69 -17.68 -21.47
C ARG A 99 -19.87 -19.13 -21.95
N PRO A 100 -20.00 -19.43 -23.25
CA PRO A 100 -20.09 -20.80 -23.75
C PRO A 100 -18.90 -21.69 -23.36
N SER A 101 -17.65 -21.23 -23.52
CA SER A 101 -16.48 -22.04 -23.17
C SER A 101 -16.05 -21.94 -21.71
N GLY A 102 -16.49 -20.91 -20.99
CA GLY A 102 -16.07 -20.62 -19.63
C GLY A 102 -14.59 -20.18 -19.54
N VAL A 103 -14.07 -19.55 -20.59
CA VAL A 103 -12.66 -19.17 -20.70
C VAL A 103 -12.51 -17.65 -20.85
N TRP A 104 -11.52 -17.10 -20.15
CA TRP A 104 -11.06 -15.73 -20.31
C TRP A 104 -10.03 -15.61 -21.42
N SER A 105 -10.13 -14.57 -22.23
CA SER A 105 -9.13 -14.11 -23.21
C SER A 105 -8.59 -12.75 -22.76
N ILE A 106 -7.27 -12.63 -22.63
CA ILE A 106 -6.59 -11.42 -22.19
C ILE A 106 -5.70 -10.94 -23.33
N THR A 107 -5.99 -9.74 -23.84
CA THR A 107 -5.17 -9.08 -24.87
C THR A 107 -4.25 -8.08 -24.19
N THR A 108 -2.95 -8.17 -24.49
CA THR A 108 -1.94 -7.26 -23.98
C THR A 108 -1.16 -6.60 -25.11
N LYS A 109 -0.61 -5.42 -24.82
CA LYS A 109 0.25 -4.65 -25.73
C LYS A 109 1.54 -4.23 -25.01
N SER A 110 2.68 -4.47 -25.63
CA SER A 110 3.99 -4.00 -25.17
C SER A 110 4.29 -2.57 -25.64
N ALA A 111 5.33 -1.96 -25.08
CA ALA A 111 5.80 -0.63 -25.46
C ALA A 111 6.20 -0.52 -26.94
N ASP A 112 6.68 -1.60 -27.54
CA ASP A 112 7.01 -1.68 -28.98
C ASP A 112 5.76 -1.87 -29.88
N GLY A 113 4.58 -2.01 -29.29
CA GLY A 113 3.31 -2.20 -29.99
C GLY A 113 2.93 -3.65 -30.28
N THR A 114 3.75 -4.64 -29.89
CA THR A 114 3.43 -6.07 -30.07
C THR A 114 2.19 -6.45 -29.26
N VAL A 115 1.23 -7.10 -29.92
CA VAL A 115 -0.01 -7.58 -29.30
C VAL A 115 0.08 -9.08 -29.05
N ARG A 116 -0.30 -9.52 -27.85
CA ARG A 116 -0.38 -10.94 -27.47
C ARG A 116 -1.73 -11.26 -26.84
N GLU A 117 -2.21 -12.48 -27.07
CA GLU A 117 -3.43 -13.01 -26.46
C GLU A 117 -3.09 -14.19 -25.54
N TYR A 118 -3.68 -14.19 -24.35
CA TYR A 118 -3.57 -15.27 -23.36
C TYR A 118 -4.95 -15.83 -23.03
N ARG A 119 -5.02 -17.11 -22.66
CA ARG A 119 -6.26 -17.76 -22.24
C ARG A 119 -6.15 -18.32 -20.83
N ALA A 120 -7.21 -18.15 -20.03
CA ALA A 120 -7.25 -18.64 -18.66
C ALA A 120 -8.66 -19.08 -18.24
N ARG A 121 -8.74 -20.07 -17.35
CA ARG A 121 -10.04 -20.45 -16.71
C ARG A 121 -10.35 -19.58 -15.50
N ASN A 122 -9.31 -19.08 -14.82
CA ASN A 122 -9.42 -18.22 -13.65
C ASN A 122 -8.55 -16.98 -13.86
N LEU A 123 -9.03 -15.84 -13.37
CA LEU A 123 -8.35 -14.56 -13.45
C LEU A 123 -8.24 -13.93 -12.06
N LEU A 124 -7.01 -13.65 -11.64
CA LEU A 124 -6.71 -12.97 -10.38
C LEU A 124 -6.22 -11.57 -10.73
N SER A 125 -6.94 -10.53 -10.35
CA SER A 125 -6.57 -9.15 -10.71
C SER A 125 -6.23 -8.32 -9.48
N SER A 126 -5.02 -7.78 -9.47
CA SER A 126 -4.56 -6.76 -8.52
C SER A 126 -4.59 -5.34 -9.10
N ALA A 127 -4.95 -5.19 -10.39
CA ALA A 127 -5.09 -3.89 -11.05
C ALA A 127 -6.24 -3.10 -10.41
N PRO A 128 -6.16 -1.75 -10.34
CA PRO A 128 -7.25 -0.98 -9.77
C PRO A 128 -8.56 -1.25 -10.51
N ILE A 129 -9.66 -1.31 -9.74
CA ILE A 129 -10.98 -1.69 -10.25
C ILE A 129 -11.38 -0.83 -11.44
N ARG A 130 -11.14 0.49 -11.39
CA ARG A 130 -11.47 1.42 -12.47
C ARG A 130 -10.83 1.02 -13.80
N GLU A 131 -9.52 0.76 -13.79
CA GLU A 131 -8.76 0.34 -14.97
C GLU A 131 -9.25 -1.02 -15.49
N LEU A 132 -9.38 -2.01 -14.60
CA LEU A 132 -9.83 -3.34 -14.99
C LEU A 132 -11.24 -3.32 -15.60
N PHE A 133 -12.20 -2.64 -14.97
CA PHE A 133 -13.59 -2.63 -15.41
C PHE A 133 -13.79 -1.88 -16.72
N SER A 134 -12.86 -0.98 -17.08
CA SER A 134 -12.89 -0.29 -18.36
C SER A 134 -12.55 -1.18 -19.56
N VAL A 135 -11.87 -2.31 -19.33
CA VAL A 135 -11.38 -3.23 -20.38
C VAL A 135 -12.05 -4.62 -20.34
N ILE A 136 -12.98 -4.87 -19.41
CA ILE A 136 -13.71 -6.15 -19.32
C ILE A 136 -14.84 -6.22 -20.37
N GLU A 137 -14.95 -7.38 -21.02
CA GLU A 137 -16.02 -7.75 -21.93
C GLU A 137 -16.65 -9.10 -21.50
N PRO A 138 -17.99 -9.27 -21.51
CA PRO A 138 -19.00 -8.24 -21.72
C PRO A 138 -18.89 -7.11 -20.69
N ARG A 139 -19.24 -5.88 -21.10
CA ARG A 139 -19.04 -4.68 -20.29
C ARG A 139 -19.76 -4.78 -18.93
N PRO A 140 -19.07 -4.54 -17.80
CA PRO A 140 -19.70 -4.56 -16.47
C PRO A 140 -20.80 -3.52 -16.32
N ALA A 141 -21.93 -3.92 -15.71
CA ALA A 141 -23.01 -2.99 -15.39
C ALA A 141 -22.54 -1.91 -14.39
N SER A 142 -21.60 -2.27 -13.52
CA SER A 142 -21.03 -1.40 -12.50
C SER A 142 -19.88 -0.51 -13.00
N VAL A 143 -19.48 -0.57 -14.28
CA VAL A 143 -18.34 0.19 -14.83
C VAL A 143 -18.43 1.71 -14.60
N ALA A 144 -19.62 2.30 -14.72
CA ALA A 144 -19.83 3.74 -14.49
C ALA A 144 -19.75 4.12 -13.01
N ALA A 145 -20.10 3.19 -12.11
CA ALA A 145 -19.92 3.39 -10.68
C ALA A 145 -18.43 3.21 -10.32
N ALA A 146 -17.79 2.15 -10.82
CA ALA A 146 -16.38 1.86 -10.61
C ALA A 146 -15.45 2.99 -11.08
N SER A 147 -15.80 3.70 -12.16
CA SER A 147 -15.01 4.84 -12.65
C SER A 147 -14.96 6.04 -11.70
N ARG A 148 -15.91 6.10 -10.75
CA ARG A 148 -15.96 7.14 -9.70
C ARG A 148 -15.09 6.81 -8.49
N LEU A 149 -14.50 5.61 -8.40
CA LEU A 149 -13.57 5.30 -7.33
C LEU A 149 -12.36 6.24 -7.39
N ARG A 150 -12.10 6.89 -6.26
CA ARG A 150 -11.02 7.87 -6.14
C ARG A 150 -9.78 7.24 -5.52
N TYR A 151 -8.64 7.71 -5.99
CA TYR A 151 -7.34 7.30 -5.48
C TYR A 151 -6.55 8.53 -5.11
N ARG A 152 -5.73 8.39 -4.06
CA ARG A 152 -4.72 9.38 -3.70
C ARG A 152 -3.40 8.96 -4.32
N ASP A 153 -2.76 9.90 -4.98
CA ASP A 153 -1.44 9.74 -5.56
C ASP A 153 -0.38 10.24 -4.58
N PHE A 154 0.83 9.83 -4.84
CA PHE A 154 1.94 10.02 -3.92
C PHE A 154 3.20 10.31 -4.72
N LEU A 155 4.01 11.21 -4.19
CA LEU A 155 5.35 11.43 -4.72
C LEU A 155 6.36 11.41 -3.56
N THR A 156 7.55 10.89 -3.86
CA THR A 156 8.71 11.01 -2.99
C THR A 156 9.76 11.83 -3.70
N VAL A 157 10.22 12.91 -3.07
CA VAL A 157 11.47 13.57 -3.44
C VAL A 157 12.57 13.02 -2.55
N VAL A 158 13.48 12.26 -3.13
CA VAL A 158 14.64 11.72 -2.43
C VAL A 158 15.76 12.74 -2.49
N LEU A 159 16.32 13.09 -1.33
CA LEU A 159 17.46 14.00 -1.20
C LEU A 159 18.62 13.22 -0.60
N ILE A 160 19.79 13.32 -1.25
CA ILE A 160 21.04 12.69 -0.82
C ILE A 160 22.01 13.80 -0.42
N GLY A 161 22.56 13.70 0.78
CA GLY A 161 23.48 14.71 1.30
C GLY A 161 23.97 14.38 2.70
N ARG A 162 24.64 15.34 3.33
CA ARG A 162 25.05 15.22 4.74
C ARG A 162 23.98 15.80 5.65
N ALA A 163 23.41 14.98 6.52
CA ALA A 163 22.39 15.43 7.46
C ALA A 163 23.02 16.24 8.62
N HIS A 164 22.27 17.20 9.15
CA HIS A 164 22.73 18.08 10.22
C HIS A 164 22.87 17.33 11.56
N SER A 165 21.91 16.44 11.80
CA SER A 165 21.94 15.36 12.77
C SER A 165 21.29 14.16 12.08
N GLU A 166 21.84 12.95 12.24
CA GLU A 166 21.22 11.75 11.69
C GLU A 166 20.06 11.35 12.62
N PRO A 167 18.78 11.57 12.25
CA PRO A 167 17.70 11.11 13.09
C PRO A 167 17.76 9.58 13.14
N PRO A 168 17.71 8.96 14.34
CA PRO A 168 17.74 7.51 14.47
C PRO A 168 16.46 6.87 13.91
N ASP A 169 15.40 7.65 13.73
CA ASP A 169 14.09 7.21 13.29
C ASP A 169 14.08 6.75 11.83
N ASN A 170 13.33 5.69 11.54
CA ASN A 170 13.09 5.22 10.17
C ASN A 170 12.19 6.17 9.38
N TRP A 171 11.24 6.83 10.04
CA TRP A 171 10.37 7.83 9.45
C TRP A 171 9.88 8.85 10.47
N ILE A 172 9.61 10.07 10.00
CA ILE A 172 9.17 11.22 10.81
C ILE A 172 7.90 11.80 10.19
N TYR A 173 6.85 11.98 10.98
CA TYR A 173 5.60 12.60 10.53
C TYR A 173 5.66 14.12 10.66
N ILE A 174 5.39 14.82 9.55
CA ILE A 174 5.47 16.29 9.48
C ILE A 174 4.06 16.89 9.45
N HIS A 175 3.70 17.53 10.55
CA HIS A 175 2.40 18.18 10.73
C HIS A 175 2.48 19.70 10.72
N ASP A 176 3.67 20.26 10.47
CA ASP A 176 3.89 21.69 10.30
C ASP A 176 3.08 22.18 9.08
N PRO A 177 2.18 23.16 9.23
CA PRO A 177 1.36 23.68 8.14
C PRO A 177 2.16 24.54 7.15
N SER A 178 3.38 24.94 7.50
CA SER A 178 4.22 25.82 6.70
C SER A 178 5.01 25.10 5.59
N VAL A 179 4.90 23.77 5.54
CA VAL A 179 5.51 22.89 4.55
C VAL A 179 4.49 21.88 4.03
N LYS A 180 4.63 21.46 2.77
CA LYS A 180 3.76 20.49 2.13
C LYS A 180 4.15 19.05 2.45
N VAL A 181 5.41 18.77 2.74
CA VAL A 181 5.86 17.41 3.12
C VAL A 181 5.03 16.89 4.29
N GLY A 182 4.59 15.63 4.18
CA GLY A 182 3.78 14.95 5.19
C GLY A 182 4.56 13.92 5.99
N ARG A 183 5.57 13.29 5.38
CA ARG A 183 6.46 12.34 6.06
C ARG A 183 7.85 12.39 5.46
N VAL A 184 8.86 12.19 6.29
CA VAL A 184 10.25 12.01 5.85
C VAL A 184 10.68 10.60 6.21
N GLN A 185 11.18 9.84 5.25
CA GLN A 185 11.81 8.53 5.47
C GLN A 185 13.32 8.68 5.54
N ASN A 186 13.99 8.02 6.49
CA ASN A 186 15.45 7.95 6.53
C ASN A 186 15.92 6.59 6.02
N PHE A 187 16.20 6.48 4.71
CA PHE A 187 16.57 5.21 4.06
C PHE A 187 17.82 4.56 4.63
N ARG A 188 18.75 5.35 5.16
CA ARG A 188 19.94 4.83 5.86
C ARG A 188 19.58 4.11 7.15
N SER A 189 18.59 4.61 7.90
CA SER A 189 18.09 3.95 9.12
C SER A 189 17.30 2.67 8.80
N TRP A 190 16.72 2.55 7.60
CA TRP A 190 16.11 1.29 7.15
C TRP A 190 17.14 0.20 6.87
N SER A 191 18.27 0.56 6.25
CA SER A 191 19.45 -0.30 6.13
C SER A 191 20.69 0.51 5.75
N PRO A 192 21.88 0.21 6.30
CA PRO A 192 23.11 0.87 5.91
C PRO A 192 23.46 0.67 4.43
N GLU A 193 22.95 -0.39 3.78
CA GLU A 193 23.19 -0.68 2.37
C GLU A 193 22.26 0.07 1.40
N MET A 194 21.32 0.87 1.93
CA MET A 194 20.51 1.78 1.15
C MET A 194 21.24 3.09 0.80
N VAL A 195 22.46 3.28 1.32
CA VAL A 195 23.35 4.38 0.97
C VAL A 195 24.71 3.84 0.54
N PRO A 196 25.26 4.27 -0.61
CA PRO A 196 26.55 3.78 -1.10
C PRO A 196 27.73 4.33 -0.28
N ASP A 197 27.57 5.50 0.33
CA ASP A 197 28.56 6.16 1.18
C ASP A 197 27.97 6.34 2.59
N GLN A 198 28.64 5.77 3.59
CA GLN A 198 28.22 5.82 5.00
C GLN A 198 28.43 7.21 5.65
N SER A 199 29.06 8.15 4.95
CA SER A 199 29.12 9.56 5.36
C SER A 199 27.90 10.37 4.90
N MET A 200 27.04 9.77 4.07
CA MET A 200 25.86 10.40 3.50
C MET A 200 24.58 9.84 4.10
N THR A 201 23.51 10.62 4.00
CA THR A 201 22.15 10.25 4.37
C THR A 201 21.25 10.38 3.15
N CYS A 202 20.23 9.53 3.09
CA CYS A 202 19.23 9.53 2.02
C CYS A 202 17.85 9.71 2.65
N LEU A 203 17.27 10.90 2.47
CA LEU A 203 15.98 11.29 3.03
C LEU A 203 14.92 11.30 1.93
N GLY A 204 13.87 10.50 2.08
CA GLY A 204 12.71 10.51 1.20
C GLY A 204 11.60 11.40 1.74
N LEU A 205 11.39 12.56 1.13
CA LEU A 205 10.30 13.47 1.48
C LEU A 205 9.03 13.08 0.73
N GLU A 206 8.00 12.73 1.49
CA GLU A 206 6.74 12.26 0.97
C GLU A 206 5.69 13.36 0.89
N TYR A 207 5.06 13.46 -0.27
CA TYR A 207 3.96 14.36 -0.52
C TYR A 207 2.76 13.61 -1.09
N PHE A 208 1.59 14.04 -0.67
CA PHE A 208 0.32 13.48 -1.12
C PHE A 208 -0.29 14.43 -2.13
N CYS A 209 -0.73 13.89 -3.27
CA CYS A 209 -1.24 14.66 -4.40
C CYS A 209 -2.34 13.89 -5.14
N PHE A 210 -2.98 14.56 -6.08
CA PHE A 210 -3.87 13.95 -7.06
C PHE A 210 -3.22 14.05 -8.43
N GLU A 211 -3.36 13.01 -9.24
CA GLU A 211 -2.98 13.00 -10.64
C GLU A 211 -3.59 14.21 -11.35
N GLY A 212 -2.73 15.02 -11.97
CA GLY A 212 -3.08 16.25 -12.66
C GLY A 212 -3.13 17.52 -11.80
N ASP A 213 -2.95 17.43 -10.47
CA ASP A 213 -2.82 18.62 -9.64
C ASP A 213 -1.47 19.34 -9.82
N GLY A 214 -1.35 20.54 -9.28
CA GLY A 214 -0.16 21.37 -9.45
C GLY A 214 1.11 20.78 -8.83
N LEU A 215 1.01 19.87 -7.86
CA LEU A 215 2.17 19.19 -7.29
C LEU A 215 2.58 17.99 -8.15
N TRP A 216 1.59 17.21 -8.63
CA TRP A 216 1.83 16.07 -9.51
C TRP A 216 2.43 16.47 -10.86
N ALA A 217 1.86 17.53 -11.46
CA ALA A 217 2.27 18.03 -12.78
C ALA A 217 3.51 18.92 -12.74
N ALA A 218 4.02 19.28 -11.56
CA ALA A 218 5.23 20.08 -11.44
C ALA A 218 6.44 19.33 -12.02
N PRO A 219 7.35 20.02 -12.74
CA PRO A 219 8.64 19.46 -13.15
C PRO A 219 9.48 19.03 -11.95
N ASP A 220 10.37 18.05 -12.16
CA ASP A 220 11.20 17.46 -11.10
C ASP A 220 12.10 18.50 -10.44
N GLU A 221 12.67 19.43 -11.21
CA GLU A 221 13.51 20.52 -10.70
C GLU A 221 12.76 21.46 -9.75
N VAL A 222 11.47 21.69 -9.99
CA VAL A 222 10.61 22.51 -9.11
C VAL A 222 10.33 21.76 -7.82
N LEU A 223 10.02 20.47 -7.91
CA LEU A 223 9.78 19.61 -6.74
C LEU A 223 11.03 19.46 -5.88
N VAL A 224 12.20 19.29 -6.51
CA VAL A 224 13.49 19.22 -5.82
C VAL A 224 13.80 20.53 -5.12
N ALA A 225 13.63 21.69 -5.78
CA ALA A 225 13.85 22.99 -5.15
C ALA A 225 12.96 23.19 -3.92
N MET A 226 11.66 22.90 -4.05
CA MET A 226 10.71 22.95 -2.93
C MET A 226 11.13 22.02 -1.78
N ALA A 227 11.50 20.76 -2.09
CA ALA A 227 11.93 19.79 -1.08
C ALA A 227 13.21 20.22 -0.35
N LYS A 228 14.17 20.84 -1.05
CA LYS A 228 15.38 21.42 -0.46
C LYS A 228 15.05 22.55 0.51
N ASP A 229 14.14 23.45 0.14
CA ASP A 229 13.74 24.56 1.00
C ASP A 229 12.95 24.07 2.24
N GLU A 230 12.08 23.07 2.06
CA GLU A 230 11.30 22.51 3.17
C GLU A 230 12.15 21.71 4.16
N ILE A 231 13.09 20.88 3.69
CA ILE A 231 13.93 20.07 4.59
C ILE A 231 14.89 20.94 5.42
N ASP A 232 15.36 22.03 4.82
CA ASP A 232 16.18 23.07 5.47
C ASP A 232 15.38 23.79 6.55
N ARG A 233 14.15 24.21 6.21
CA ARG A 233 13.22 24.86 7.15
C ARG A 233 12.85 23.97 8.34
N ILE A 234 12.66 22.67 8.12
CA ILE A 234 12.35 21.70 9.19
C ILE A 234 13.60 21.38 10.02
N GLY A 235 14.80 21.68 9.50
CA GLY A 235 16.08 21.53 10.20
C GLY A 235 16.65 20.11 10.17
N LEU A 236 16.25 19.27 9.21
CA LEU A 236 16.75 17.89 9.09
C LEU A 236 18.02 17.80 8.22
N MET A 237 18.16 18.68 7.23
CA MET A 237 19.32 18.73 6.32
C MET A 237 19.44 20.13 5.72
N ASN A 238 20.64 20.70 5.70
CA ASN A 238 20.83 22.00 5.06
C ASN A 238 20.71 21.88 3.55
N ARG A 239 20.10 22.88 2.91
CA ARG A 239 19.99 22.94 1.45
C ARG A 239 21.34 22.81 0.72
N ALA A 240 22.41 23.32 1.35
CA ALA A 240 23.77 23.37 0.79
C ALA A 240 24.50 22.03 0.89
N ASP A 241 24.08 21.15 1.81
CA ASP A 241 24.70 19.83 2.02
C ASP A 241 24.09 18.74 1.11
N ILE A 242 23.10 19.11 0.29
CA ILE A 242 22.39 18.20 -0.62
C ILE A 242 23.14 18.13 -1.95
N THR A 243 23.68 16.95 -2.24
CA THR A 243 24.51 16.68 -3.42
C THR A 243 23.74 16.07 -4.58
N ASP A 244 22.65 15.37 -4.31
CA ASP A 244 21.86 14.70 -5.36
C ASP A 244 20.38 14.58 -4.97
N ALA A 245 19.50 14.41 -5.95
CA ALA A 245 18.08 14.23 -5.74
C ALA A 245 17.40 13.45 -6.86
N THR A 246 16.31 12.76 -6.53
CA THR A 246 15.44 12.12 -7.54
C THR A 246 13.98 12.19 -7.12
N VAL A 247 13.07 12.28 -8.08
CA VAL A 247 11.62 12.33 -7.86
C VAL A 247 11.01 11.02 -8.34
N VAL A 248 10.22 10.39 -7.47
CA VAL A 248 9.45 9.19 -7.80
C VAL A 248 7.97 9.49 -7.63
N ARG A 249 7.18 9.29 -8.68
CA ARG A 249 5.73 9.44 -8.67
C ARG A 249 5.07 8.06 -8.65
N GLN A 250 4.15 7.87 -7.71
CA GLN A 250 3.35 6.66 -7.57
C GLN A 250 1.87 7.02 -7.73
N ALA A 251 1.31 6.67 -8.88
CA ALA A 251 -0.12 6.78 -9.10
C ALA A 251 -0.88 5.77 -8.23
N LYS A 252 -2.05 6.17 -7.75
CA LYS A 252 -3.02 5.34 -7.00
C LYS A 252 -2.41 4.66 -5.78
N ALA A 253 -1.61 5.39 -5.02
CA ALA A 253 -0.97 4.86 -3.83
C ALA A 253 -1.98 4.43 -2.76
N TYR A 254 -3.09 5.17 -2.63
CA TYR A 254 -4.12 4.87 -1.64
C TYR A 254 -5.53 4.89 -2.24
N PRO A 255 -6.36 3.87 -1.97
CA PRO A 255 -7.79 3.95 -2.23
C PRO A 255 -8.42 4.97 -1.29
N VAL A 256 -9.25 5.87 -1.81
CA VAL A 256 -9.98 6.87 -1.02
C VAL A 256 -11.32 6.30 -0.61
N TYR A 257 -11.65 6.41 0.68
CA TYR A 257 -12.93 6.02 1.24
C TYR A 257 -13.79 7.26 1.46
N ASP A 258 -14.50 7.67 0.42
CA ASP A 258 -15.46 8.79 0.50
C ASP A 258 -16.87 8.32 0.87
N ALA A 259 -17.88 9.19 0.79
CA ALA A 259 -19.24 8.79 1.14
C ALA A 259 -19.84 7.68 0.23
N ASN A 260 -19.31 7.48 -0.98
CA ASN A 260 -19.92 6.60 -1.98
C ASN A 260 -19.14 5.29 -2.20
N TYR A 261 -17.88 5.20 -1.75
CA TYR A 261 -16.99 4.09 -2.09
C TYR A 261 -17.59 2.71 -1.75
N ALA A 262 -18.23 2.56 -0.59
CA ALA A 262 -18.74 1.29 -0.10
C ALA A 262 -19.87 0.76 -1.00
N GLU A 263 -20.78 1.63 -1.42
CA GLU A 263 -21.85 1.27 -2.35
C GLU A 263 -21.29 0.86 -3.72
N ILE A 264 -20.29 1.60 -4.22
CA ILE A 264 -19.62 1.28 -5.49
C ILE A 264 -18.93 -0.08 -5.41
N VAL A 265 -18.17 -0.34 -4.34
CA VAL A 265 -17.49 -1.63 -4.13
C VAL A 265 -18.52 -2.76 -4.00
N ALA A 266 -19.63 -2.54 -3.31
CA ALA A 266 -20.69 -3.53 -3.21
C ALA A 266 -21.35 -3.83 -4.58
N ALA A 267 -21.54 -2.81 -5.43
CA ALA A 267 -22.04 -2.99 -6.79
C ALA A 267 -21.06 -3.80 -7.65
N VAL A 268 -19.77 -3.48 -7.58
CA VAL A 268 -18.69 -4.23 -8.25
C VAL A 268 -18.67 -5.70 -7.82
N ARG A 269 -18.77 -5.97 -6.51
CA ARG A 269 -18.81 -7.34 -5.98
C ARG A 269 -20.00 -8.13 -6.51
N ARG A 270 -21.20 -7.54 -6.53
CA ARG A 270 -22.41 -8.18 -7.07
C ARG A 270 -22.27 -8.47 -8.57
N ASP A 271 -21.70 -7.54 -9.32
CA ASP A 271 -21.49 -7.69 -10.76
C ASP A 271 -20.54 -8.86 -11.08
N ILE A 272 -19.42 -8.95 -10.34
CA ILE A 272 -18.48 -10.09 -10.43
C ILE A 272 -19.16 -11.41 -10.14
N ALA A 273 -19.86 -11.51 -9.01
CA ALA A 273 -20.53 -12.73 -8.60
C ALA A 273 -21.57 -13.20 -9.64
N ALA A 274 -22.27 -12.27 -10.29
CA ALA A 274 -23.32 -12.59 -11.25
C ALA A 274 -22.77 -12.93 -12.66
N ASN A 275 -21.71 -12.25 -13.11
CA ASN A 275 -21.36 -12.19 -14.52
C ASN A 275 -19.97 -12.72 -14.89
N TYR A 276 -19.05 -12.80 -13.93
CA TYR A 276 -17.63 -12.99 -14.21
C TYR A 276 -17.05 -14.17 -13.41
N PRO A 277 -17.52 -15.41 -13.67
CA PRO A 277 -17.02 -16.59 -12.96
C PRO A 277 -15.51 -16.77 -13.19
N GLY A 278 -14.82 -17.15 -12.11
CA GLY A 278 -13.37 -17.31 -12.12
C GLY A 278 -12.58 -15.99 -11.97
N LEU A 279 -13.23 -14.82 -11.99
CA LEU A 279 -12.57 -13.54 -11.67
C LEU A 279 -12.58 -13.30 -10.16
N GLN A 280 -11.39 -13.10 -9.57
CA GLN A 280 -11.22 -12.68 -8.18
C GLN A 280 -10.36 -11.41 -8.12
N LEU A 281 -10.81 -10.42 -7.35
CA LEU A 281 -10.07 -9.19 -7.07
C LEU A 281 -9.19 -9.38 -5.83
N ILE A 282 -7.92 -9.00 -5.92
CA ILE A 282 -6.91 -9.16 -4.86
C ILE A 282 -6.12 -7.88 -4.63
N GLY A 283 -5.45 -7.78 -3.48
CA GLY A 283 -4.54 -6.69 -3.16
C GLY A 283 -5.23 -5.36 -2.84
N ARG A 284 -4.43 -4.30 -2.73
CA ARG A 284 -4.89 -2.97 -2.32
C ARG A 284 -5.87 -2.35 -3.32
N ASN A 285 -5.41 -2.13 -4.55
CA ASN A 285 -6.20 -1.41 -5.55
C ASN A 285 -7.20 -2.31 -6.29
N GLY A 286 -6.87 -3.59 -6.47
CA GLY A 286 -7.82 -4.58 -7.00
C GLY A 286 -9.06 -4.71 -6.16
N MET A 287 -8.96 -4.58 -4.84
CA MET A 287 -10.12 -4.63 -3.94
C MET A 287 -10.61 -3.25 -3.48
N HIS A 288 -9.94 -2.17 -3.88
CA HIS A 288 -10.13 -0.83 -3.30
C HIS A 288 -10.08 -0.82 -1.77
N LYS A 289 -9.19 -1.62 -1.17
CA LYS A 289 -9.00 -1.74 0.27
C LYS A 289 -7.65 -1.18 0.68
N TYR A 290 -7.61 -0.37 1.73
CA TYR A 290 -6.42 0.17 2.36
C TYR A 290 -5.59 -0.94 3.03
N ASN A 291 -4.94 -1.77 2.22
CA ASN A 291 -4.22 -2.96 2.65
C ASN A 291 -2.73 -2.68 2.82
N ASN A 292 -2.10 -3.24 3.85
CA ASN A 292 -0.64 -3.38 3.93
C ASN A 292 -0.19 -4.55 3.04
N GLN A 293 1.13 -4.74 2.91
CA GLN A 293 1.69 -5.78 2.01
C GLN A 293 1.25 -7.19 2.39
N ASP A 294 1.26 -7.51 3.68
CA ASP A 294 0.82 -8.78 4.24
C ASP A 294 -0.67 -9.06 3.98
N HIS A 295 -1.54 -8.07 4.15
CA HIS A 295 -2.96 -8.19 3.80
C HIS A 295 -3.13 -8.44 2.30
N ALA A 296 -2.40 -7.70 1.45
CA ALA A 296 -2.46 -7.89 0.01
C ALA A 296 -1.97 -9.29 -0.41
N MET A 297 -0.89 -9.79 0.19
CA MET A 297 -0.40 -11.15 -0.01
C MET A 297 -1.43 -12.19 0.38
N MET A 298 -2.04 -12.04 1.56
CA MET A 298 -3.05 -12.96 2.05
C MET A 298 -4.22 -13.09 1.07
N THR A 299 -4.72 -11.97 0.53
CA THR A 299 -5.80 -12.02 -0.46
C THR A 299 -5.42 -12.82 -1.70
N GLY A 300 -4.17 -12.72 -2.19
CA GLY A 300 -3.67 -13.53 -3.30
C GLY A 300 -3.57 -15.03 -2.97
N MET A 301 -3.10 -15.35 -1.76
CA MET A 301 -2.99 -16.74 -1.29
C MET A 301 -4.38 -17.38 -1.15
N LEU A 302 -5.33 -16.72 -0.51
CA LEU A 302 -6.71 -17.21 -0.36
C LEU A 302 -7.40 -17.38 -1.71
N ALA A 303 -7.15 -16.47 -2.65
CA ALA A 303 -7.69 -16.56 -3.99
C ALA A 303 -7.15 -17.77 -4.77
N ALA A 304 -5.86 -18.08 -4.61
CA ALA A 304 -5.25 -19.28 -5.17
C ALA A 304 -5.84 -20.56 -4.53
N MET A 305 -6.09 -20.56 -3.22
CA MET A 305 -6.75 -21.67 -2.53
C MET A 305 -8.18 -21.90 -3.02
N ASN A 306 -8.96 -20.83 -3.26
CA ASN A 306 -10.28 -20.94 -3.87
C ASN A 306 -10.24 -21.64 -5.23
N ILE A 307 -9.19 -21.39 -6.03
CA ILE A 307 -9.00 -22.03 -7.34
C ILE A 307 -8.64 -23.52 -7.17
N ILE A 308 -7.68 -23.83 -6.30
CA ILE A 308 -7.21 -25.20 -6.06
C ILE A 308 -8.34 -26.08 -5.50
N GLU A 309 -9.16 -25.54 -4.61
CA GLU A 309 -10.24 -26.27 -3.94
C GLU A 309 -11.57 -26.27 -4.72
N GLY A 310 -11.61 -25.61 -5.88
CA GLY A 310 -12.75 -25.62 -6.79
C GLY A 310 -13.96 -24.81 -6.34
N GLY A 311 -13.78 -23.75 -5.54
CA GLY A 311 -14.89 -22.88 -5.15
C GLY A 311 -14.54 -21.78 -4.16
N PRO A 312 -15.43 -20.78 -3.96
CA PRO A 312 -15.21 -19.62 -3.11
C PRO A 312 -15.37 -19.97 -1.61
N ARG A 313 -14.46 -20.79 -1.09
CA ARG A 313 -14.45 -21.24 0.31
C ARG A 313 -13.85 -20.19 1.25
N TYR A 314 -12.97 -19.35 0.73
CA TYR A 314 -12.29 -18.30 1.46
C TYR A 314 -12.81 -16.93 1.03
N ASP A 315 -13.33 -16.16 1.99
CA ASP A 315 -13.74 -14.78 1.74
C ASP A 315 -12.54 -13.84 1.81
N LEU A 316 -12.10 -13.38 0.64
CA LEU A 316 -11.03 -12.38 0.52
C LEU A 316 -11.46 -11.03 1.10
N TRP A 317 -12.75 -10.67 1.02
CA TRP A 317 -13.24 -9.36 1.44
C TRP A 317 -13.20 -9.21 2.96
N GLY A 318 -13.29 -10.30 3.73
CA GLY A 318 -13.08 -10.27 5.18
C GLY A 318 -11.65 -9.92 5.62
N VAL A 319 -10.65 -10.00 4.73
CA VAL A 319 -9.27 -9.61 5.07
C VAL A 319 -9.23 -8.11 5.36
N ASN A 320 -8.74 -7.71 6.54
CA ASN A 320 -8.57 -6.32 7.01
C ASN A 320 -9.85 -5.60 7.52
N GLU A 321 -11.02 -6.25 7.61
CA GLU A 321 -12.23 -5.64 8.21
C GLU A 321 -12.27 -5.76 9.75
N ASP A 322 -11.65 -6.80 10.31
CA ASP A 322 -11.59 -7.08 11.75
C ASP A 322 -10.15 -7.26 12.24
N ALA A 323 -9.29 -6.24 12.13
CA ALA A 323 -7.93 -6.32 12.67
C ALA A 323 -7.88 -6.24 14.23
N GLU A 324 -8.76 -6.96 14.92
CA GLU A 324 -8.34 -7.74 16.07
C GLU A 324 -8.00 -9.14 15.54
N TYR A 325 -6.75 -9.56 15.70
CA TYR A 325 -6.37 -10.97 15.56
C TYR A 325 -7.16 -11.81 16.56
N ALA A 326 -8.41 -12.14 16.20
CA ALA A 326 -9.23 -13.08 16.91
C ALA A 326 -8.86 -14.47 16.40
N GLU A 327 -8.29 -15.29 17.28
CA GLU A 327 -8.02 -16.72 17.11
C GLU A 327 -9.31 -17.56 16.96
N ALA A 328 -10.30 -17.07 16.22
CA ALA A 328 -11.56 -17.75 15.93
C ALA A 328 -11.69 -17.94 14.42
N GLY A 329 -10.85 -18.84 13.88
CA GLY A 329 -10.88 -19.19 12.45
C GLY A 329 -9.62 -19.89 11.93
N MET A 330 -8.84 -20.52 12.80
CA MET A 330 -7.54 -21.12 12.46
C MET A 330 -7.60 -22.47 11.71
N SER A 331 -8.77 -23.02 11.36
CA SER A 331 -8.80 -24.33 10.68
C SER A 331 -8.33 -24.28 9.23
N GLY A 332 -8.75 -23.26 8.45
CA GLY A 332 -8.38 -23.13 7.03
C GLY A 332 -7.00 -22.52 6.80
N VAL A 333 -6.63 -21.51 7.60
CA VAL A 333 -5.38 -20.74 7.43
C VAL A 333 -4.16 -21.54 7.89
N ASN A 334 -4.25 -22.28 9.00
CA ASN A 334 -3.15 -23.17 9.41
C ASN A 334 -3.00 -24.36 8.45
N SER A 335 -4.07 -24.83 7.81
CA SER A 335 -3.98 -25.88 6.78
C SER A 335 -3.26 -25.39 5.52
N ALA A 336 -3.50 -24.15 5.10
CA ALA A 336 -2.83 -23.55 3.94
C ALA A 336 -1.36 -23.20 4.23
N LEU A 337 -1.02 -22.85 5.47
CA LEU A 337 0.34 -22.52 5.90
C LEU A 337 1.16 -23.73 6.37
N SER A 338 0.52 -24.85 6.74
CA SER A 338 1.21 -26.07 7.20
C SER A 338 1.68 -26.97 6.07
N SER A 339 1.16 -26.82 4.85
CA SER A 339 1.47 -27.73 3.74
C SER A 339 2.91 -27.66 3.21
N GLU A 340 3.72 -26.67 3.64
CA GLU A 340 5.11 -26.53 3.16
C GLU A 340 6.19 -26.21 4.21
N ARG A 341 5.95 -26.36 5.52
CA ARG A 341 7.03 -26.17 6.52
C ARG A 341 7.07 -27.24 7.60
N LEU A 342 8.03 -28.15 7.47
CA LEU A 342 8.71 -28.75 8.62
C LEU A 342 9.51 -27.65 9.32
N VAL A 343 9.01 -27.17 10.45
CA VAL A 343 9.76 -26.27 11.33
C VAL A 343 10.67 -27.13 12.21
N PRO A 344 12.00 -26.92 12.25
CA PRO A 344 12.87 -27.63 13.16
C PRO A 344 12.49 -27.29 14.62
N GLY A 345 12.18 -28.32 15.41
CA GLY A 345 12.04 -28.18 16.86
C GLY A 345 13.42 -28.03 17.51
N LYS A 346 13.49 -27.29 18.63
CA LYS A 346 14.68 -27.29 19.48
C LYS A 346 14.97 -28.73 19.92
N SER A 347 16.17 -29.23 19.63
CA SER A 347 16.70 -30.40 20.33
C SER A 347 16.80 -30.07 21.81
N ALA A 348 16.35 -31.01 22.64
CA ALA A 348 16.45 -30.96 24.09
C ALA A 348 17.91 -30.92 24.56
#